data_AF-A0A8S3K3J1-F1
#
_entry.id   AF-A0A8S3K3J1-F1
#
_cell.length_a   1.000
_cell.length_b   1.000
_cell.length_c   1.000
_cell.angle_alpha   90.00
_cell.angle_beta   90.00
_cell.angle_gamma   90.00
#
_symmetry.space_group_name_H-M   'P 1'
#
loop_
_entity.id
_entity.type
_entity.pdbx_description
1 polymer ?
#
loop_
_entity_poly.entity_id
_entity_poly.type
_entity_poly.pdbx_seq_one_letter_code
_entity_poly.pdbx_strand_id
1 'polypeptide(L)'
;EKAYHEQLTVAEITNAVFEPANQMVKCDPRHGKYMACCLLYRGDVVPKDVNAAIATIKTKRTIQFVDWCPTGFKVGINYQPPTVVPGGDLAKVQRAVCMLSNTTAIAGMFIELIE
;
A
#
# COMPACT_ATOMS: atom_id res chain seq x y z
N GLU A 1 -19.72 -13.66 -0.92
CA GLU A 1 -19.48 -14.54 -2.08
C GLU A 1 -18.38 -14.08 -3.04
N LYS A 2 -18.26 -12.79 -3.42
CA LYS A 2 -17.24 -12.34 -4.41
C LYS A 2 -15.77 -12.59 -4.01
N ALA A 3 -15.42 -12.50 -2.73
CA ALA A 3 -14.03 -12.64 -2.26
C ALA A 3 -13.43 -14.05 -2.42
N TYR A 4 -14.25 -15.08 -2.63
CA TYR A 4 -13.75 -16.45 -2.87
C TYR A 4 -13.34 -16.68 -4.33
N HIS A 5 -13.81 -15.85 -5.27
CA HIS A 5 -13.56 -16.04 -6.71
C HIS A 5 -12.33 -15.29 -7.23
N GLU A 6 -11.87 -14.23 -6.56
CA GLU A 6 -10.67 -13.48 -6.93
C GLU A 6 -9.65 -13.52 -5.80
N GLN A 7 -8.68 -14.43 -5.91
CA GLN A 7 -7.50 -14.39 -5.06
C GLN A 7 -6.55 -13.32 -5.57
N LEU A 8 -6.56 -12.15 -4.94
CA LEU A 8 -5.65 -11.07 -5.31
C LEU A 8 -4.19 -11.52 -5.14
N THR A 9 -3.40 -11.34 -6.20
CA THR A 9 -1.96 -11.57 -6.25
C THR A 9 -1.20 -10.54 -5.44
N VAL A 10 0.07 -10.84 -5.12
CA VAL A 10 0.97 -9.86 -4.46
C VAL A 10 1.07 -8.57 -5.29
N ALA A 11 1.15 -8.69 -6.61
CA ALA A 11 1.21 -7.53 -7.50
C ALA A 11 -0.07 -6.67 -7.41
N GLU A 12 -1.25 -7.28 -7.43
CA GLU A 12 -2.53 -6.54 -7.37
C GLU A 12 -2.68 -5.79 -6.04
N ILE A 13 -2.44 -6.45 -4.90
CA ILE A 13 -2.54 -5.78 -3.58
C ILE A 13 -1.47 -4.70 -3.41
N THR A 14 -0.28 -4.88 -4.00
CA THR A 14 0.79 -3.88 -3.99
C THR A 14 0.42 -2.65 -4.82
N ASN A 15 -0.24 -2.84 -5.96
CA ASN A 15 -0.76 -1.73 -6.74
C ASN A 15 -1.88 -1.00 -6.00
N ALA A 16 -2.79 -1.75 -5.36
CA ALA A 16 -3.95 -1.20 -4.67
C ALA A 16 -3.59 -0.20 -3.57
N VAL A 17 -2.50 -0.40 -2.81
CA VAL A 17 -2.09 0.55 -1.77
C VAL A 17 -1.60 1.90 -2.30
N PHE A 18 -1.31 2.03 -3.59
CA PHE A 18 -0.98 3.30 -4.23
C PHE A 18 -2.19 3.98 -4.88
N GLU A 19 -3.37 3.34 -4.88
CA GLU A 19 -4.60 3.93 -5.39
C GLU A 19 -5.22 4.88 -4.35
N PRO A 20 -5.58 6.12 -4.71
CA PRO A 20 -6.16 7.10 -3.77
C PRO A 20 -7.40 6.59 -3.03
N ALA A 21 -8.20 5.73 -3.67
CA ALA A 21 -9.43 5.17 -3.10
C ALA A 21 -9.17 4.28 -1.87
N ASN A 22 -7.95 3.76 -1.70
CA ASN A 22 -7.58 2.88 -0.58
C ASN A 22 -6.79 3.62 0.52
N GLN A 23 -6.67 4.95 0.42
CA GLN A 23 -5.97 5.74 1.41
C GLN A 23 -6.86 6.10 2.60
N MET A 24 -6.28 6.07 3.79
CA MET A 24 -6.97 6.40 5.04
C MET A 24 -7.08 7.92 5.28
N VAL A 25 -6.44 8.73 4.44
CA VAL A 25 -6.52 10.20 4.47
C VAL A 25 -6.86 10.68 3.08
N LYS A 26 -7.82 11.61 2.99
CA LYS A 26 -8.19 12.27 1.75
C LYS A 26 -7.11 13.29 1.38
N CYS A 27 -6.10 12.85 0.64
CA CYS A 27 -5.10 13.69 0.01
C CYS A 27 -4.69 13.07 -1.32
N ASP A 28 -4.31 13.88 -2.31
CA ASP A 28 -3.82 13.34 -3.58
C ASP A 28 -2.29 13.19 -3.54
N PRO A 29 -1.76 11.95 -3.45
CA PRO A 29 -0.32 11.72 -3.37
C PRO A 29 0.44 12.17 -4.62
N ARG A 30 -0.25 12.37 -5.75
CA ARG A 30 0.34 12.83 -7.02
C ARG A 30 0.76 14.30 -6.98
N HIS A 31 0.21 15.08 -6.03
CA HIS A 31 0.62 16.47 -5.77
C HIS A 31 1.72 16.57 -4.71
N GLY A 32 2.25 15.42 -4.25
CA GLY A 32 3.35 15.37 -3.29
C GLY A 32 4.50 14.51 -3.77
N LYS A 33 5.50 14.37 -2.89
CA LYS A 33 6.61 13.44 -3.05
C LYS A 33 6.70 12.53 -1.84
N TYR A 34 6.96 11.25 -2.08
CA TYR A 34 7.23 10.28 -1.05
C TYR A 34 8.63 10.50 -0.46
N MET A 35 8.70 10.61 0.86
CA MET A 35 9.93 10.58 1.64
C MET A 35 10.28 9.16 2.09
N ALA A 36 9.25 8.33 2.35
CA ALA A 36 9.41 6.93 2.72
C ALA A 36 8.13 6.14 2.44
N CYS A 37 8.27 4.86 2.11
CA CYS A 37 7.18 3.89 2.02
C CYS A 37 7.58 2.58 2.71
N CYS A 38 6.75 2.09 3.62
CA CYS A 38 6.91 0.78 4.25
C CYS A 38 5.74 -0.12 3.84
N LEU A 39 6.02 -1.27 3.25
CA LEU A 39 5.03 -2.27 2.84
C LEU A 39 5.06 -3.43 3.83
N LEU A 40 3.99 -3.58 4.60
CA LEU A 40 3.82 -4.58 5.65
C LEU A 40 2.85 -5.66 5.13
N TYR A 41 3.41 -6.71 4.56
CA TYR A 41 2.65 -7.84 4.03
C TYR A 41 2.29 -8.84 5.13
N ARG A 42 1.17 -9.53 4.90
CA ARG A 42 0.69 -10.59 5.77
C ARG A 42 0.10 -11.76 4.97
N GLY A 43 0.34 -13.00 5.41
CA GLY A 43 -0.19 -14.22 4.83
C GLY A 43 0.71 -14.88 3.78
N ASP A 44 0.09 -15.57 2.82
CA ASP A 44 0.78 -16.30 1.75
C ASP A 44 1.42 -15.31 0.75
N VAL A 45 2.65 -14.90 1.04
CA VAL A 45 3.40 -13.90 0.30
C VAL A 45 4.83 -14.39 0.07
N VAL A 46 5.21 -14.51 -1.20
CA VAL A 46 6.57 -14.89 -1.60
C VAL A 46 7.44 -13.64 -1.76
N PRO A 47 8.62 -13.54 -1.10
CA PRO A 47 9.49 -12.36 -1.19
C PRO A 47 9.90 -11.96 -2.62
N LYS A 48 10.06 -12.95 -3.51
CA LYS A 48 10.36 -12.70 -4.93
C LYS A 48 9.27 -11.88 -5.61
N ASP A 49 8.01 -12.20 -5.34
CA ASP A 49 6.87 -11.52 -5.96
C ASP A 49 6.70 -10.10 -5.42
N VAL A 50 7.04 -9.89 -4.14
CA VAL A 50 7.10 -8.54 -3.54
C VAL A 50 8.15 -7.68 -4.25
N ASN A 51 9.35 -8.21 -4.46
CA ASN A 51 10.41 -7.48 -5.15
C ASN A 51 10.03 -7.14 -6.60
N ALA A 52 9.39 -8.08 -7.31
CA ALA A 52 8.89 -7.86 -8.65
C ALA A 52 7.80 -6.77 -8.68
N ALA A 53 6.83 -6.83 -7.75
CA ALA A 53 5.78 -5.83 -7.64
C ALA A 53 6.33 -4.42 -7.33
N ILE A 54 7.28 -4.31 -6.40
CA ILE A 54 7.95 -3.03 -6.07
C ILE A 54 8.74 -2.50 -7.27
N ALA A 55 9.40 -3.37 -8.05
CA ALA A 55 10.09 -2.95 -9.26
C ALA A 55 9.11 -2.33 -10.27
N THR A 56 7.94 -2.93 -10.46
CA THR A 56 6.86 -2.36 -11.29
C THR A 56 6.34 -1.03 -10.73
N ILE A 57 6.18 -0.92 -9.42
CA ILE A 57 5.75 0.33 -8.77
C ILE A 57 6.75 1.48 -9.04
N LYS A 58 8.04 1.21 -8.97
CA LYS A 58 9.10 2.21 -9.20
C LYS A 58 9.12 2.78 -10.62
N THR A 59 8.53 2.09 -11.60
CA THR A 59 8.47 2.60 -12.99
C THR A 59 7.27 3.54 -13.22
N LYS A 60 6.31 3.60 -12.29
CA LYS A 60 5.13 4.45 -12.42
C LYS A 60 5.48 5.92 -12.18
N ARG A 61 5.23 6.77 -13.18
CA ARG A 61 5.50 8.22 -13.12
C ARG A 61 4.71 8.96 -12.01
N THR A 62 3.58 8.40 -11.59
CA THR A 62 2.73 8.93 -10.52
C THR A 62 3.30 8.70 -9.12
N ILE A 63 4.34 7.86 -8.99
CA ILE A 63 4.96 7.53 -7.71
C ILE A 63 6.34 8.16 -7.70
N GLN A 64 6.41 9.37 -7.13
CA GLN A 64 7.64 10.16 -7.11
C GLN A 64 8.20 10.22 -5.71
N PHE A 65 9.46 9.81 -5.56
CA PHE A 65 10.21 10.01 -4.32
C PHE A 65 10.98 11.32 -4.37
N VAL A 66 11.33 11.83 -3.18
CA VAL A 66 12.34 12.86 -3.02
C VAL A 66 13.70 12.39 -3.57
N ASP A 67 14.50 13.32 -4.08
CA ASP A 67 15.79 13.07 -4.73
C ASP A 67 16.82 12.42 -3.80
N TRP A 68 16.80 12.78 -2.52
CA TRP A 68 17.66 12.20 -1.48
C TRP A 68 17.19 10.81 -0.98
N CYS A 69 16.06 10.28 -1.47
CA CYS A 69 15.56 8.94 -1.10
C CYS A 69 15.11 8.09 -2.30
N PRO A 70 16.00 7.72 -3.23
CA PRO A 70 15.64 7.00 -4.44
C PRO A 70 15.17 5.55 -4.20
N THR A 71 15.52 4.96 -3.05
CA THR A 71 15.21 3.57 -2.65
C THR A 71 14.34 3.51 -1.39
N GLY A 72 13.41 4.45 -1.21
CA GLY A 72 12.63 4.65 0.01
C GLY A 72 11.63 3.55 0.42
N PHE A 73 11.74 2.33 -0.11
CA PHE A 73 10.88 1.19 0.24
C PHE A 73 11.50 0.34 1.36
N LYS A 74 10.74 0.13 2.43
CA LYS A 74 11.00 -0.91 3.45
C LYS A 74 9.95 -2.00 3.33
N VAL A 75 10.32 -3.24 3.59
CA VAL A 75 9.43 -4.40 3.45
C VAL A 75 9.45 -5.21 4.74
N GLY A 76 8.26 -5.55 5.25
CA GLY A 76 8.05 -6.53 6.31
C GLY A 76 7.06 -7.59 5.84
N ILE A 77 7.30 -8.86 6.20
CA ILE A 77 6.42 -9.98 5.83
C ILE A 77 6.12 -10.79 7.09
N ASN A 78 4.84 -10.96 7.39
CA ASN A 78 4.35 -11.88 8.41
C ASN A 78 3.59 -13.03 7.72
N TYR A 79 4.10 -14.25 7.79
CA TYR A 79 3.51 -15.40 7.09
C TYR A 79 2.19 -15.91 7.68
N GLN A 80 1.78 -15.42 8.86
CA GLN A 80 0.46 -15.76 9.42
C GLN A 80 -0.64 -15.05 8.63
N PRO A 81 -1.68 -15.76 8.14
CA PRO A 81 -2.79 -15.14 7.42
C PRO A 81 -3.48 -14.02 8.21
N PRO A 82 -4.09 -13.03 7.54
CA PRO A 82 -4.96 -12.07 8.20
C PRO A 82 -6.12 -12.77 8.93
N THR A 83 -6.39 -12.35 10.16
CA THR A 83 -7.52 -12.85 10.95
C THR A 83 -8.72 -11.94 10.75
N VAL A 84 -9.92 -12.51 10.67
CA VAL A 84 -11.18 -11.78 10.63
C VAL A 84 -11.94 -12.00 11.92
N VAL A 85 -12.70 -10.99 12.34
CA VAL A 85 -13.58 -11.09 13.51
C VAL A 85 -14.85 -11.86 13.10
N PRO A 86 -15.30 -12.87 13.88
CA PRO A 86 -16.58 -13.54 13.61
C PRO A 86 -17.74 -12.54 13.58
N GLY A 87 -18.54 -12.56 12.51
CA GLY A 87 -19.65 -11.60 12.30
C GLY A 87 -19.21 -10.23 11.78
N GLY A 88 -17.93 -10.00 11.49
CA GLY A 88 -17.46 -8.77 10.87
C GLY A 88 -17.65 -8.72 9.35
N ASP A 89 -17.49 -7.53 8.79
CA ASP A 89 -17.78 -7.25 7.37
C ASP A 89 -16.66 -7.66 6.40
N LEU A 90 -15.50 -8.04 6.93
CA LEU A 90 -14.32 -8.40 6.12
C LEU A 90 -14.28 -9.90 5.85
N ALA A 91 -14.13 -10.24 4.56
CA ALA A 91 -13.92 -11.62 4.13
C ALA A 91 -12.54 -12.14 4.54
N LYS A 92 -12.44 -13.46 4.77
CA LYS A 92 -11.13 -14.13 4.94
C LYS A 92 -10.35 -14.03 3.64
N VAL A 93 -9.08 -13.63 3.76
CA VAL A 93 -8.14 -13.51 2.62
C VAL A 93 -6.85 -14.27 2.92
N GLN A 94 -6.21 -14.80 1.88
CA GLN A 94 -4.93 -15.51 2.01
C GLN A 94 -3.75 -14.56 2.25
N ARG A 95 -3.87 -13.32 1.79
CA ARG A 95 -2.82 -12.30 1.89
C ARG A 95 -3.41 -10.90 1.97
N ALA A 96 -2.67 -9.99 2.59
CA ALA A 96 -2.98 -8.57 2.67
C ALA A 96 -1.68 -7.75 2.75
N VAL A 97 -1.78 -6.44 2.50
CA VAL A 97 -0.67 -5.51 2.68
C VAL A 97 -1.19 -4.22 3.30
N CYS A 98 -0.42 -3.67 4.24
CA CYS A 98 -0.60 -2.32 4.76
C CYS A 98 0.60 -1.47 4.32
N MET A 99 0.33 -0.30 3.75
CA MET A 99 1.38 0.67 3.45
C MET A 99 1.39 1.78 4.49
N LEU A 100 2.56 2.03 5.08
CA LEU A 100 2.83 3.23 5.86
C LEU A 100 3.74 4.13 5.01
N SER A 101 3.21 5.25 4.53
CA SER A 101 3.97 6.19 3.71
C SER A 101 4.08 7.54 4.38
N ASN A 102 5.22 8.19 4.16
CA ASN A 102 5.43 9.59 4.48
C ASN A 102 5.49 10.36 3.17
N THR A 103 4.48 11.18 2.90
CA THR A 103 4.34 11.97 1.67
C THR A 103 4.03 13.42 2.01
N THR A 104 4.59 14.36 1.24
CA THR A 104 4.29 15.78 1.39
C THR A 104 2.84 16.12 1.04
N ALA A 105 2.12 15.23 0.36
CA ALA A 105 0.71 15.43 0.02
C ALA A 105 -0.20 15.58 1.25
N ILE A 106 0.23 15.08 2.42
CA ILE A 106 -0.51 15.25 3.68
C ILE A 106 -0.72 16.72 4.06
N ALA A 107 0.13 17.63 3.56
CA ALA A 107 -0.02 19.07 3.79
C ALA A 107 -1.36 19.60 3.28
N GLY A 108 -1.91 19.04 2.19
CA GLY A 108 -3.21 19.44 1.66
C GLY A 108 -4.36 19.24 2.66
N MET A 109 -4.30 18.16 3.45
CA MET A 109 -5.29 17.91 4.51
C MET A 109 -5.15 18.91 5.65
N PHE A 110 -3.91 19.25 6.05
CA PHE A 110 -3.70 20.24 7.10
C PHE A 110 -4.13 21.65 6.69
N ILE A 111 -4.02 22.00 5.40
CA ILE A 111 -4.56 23.27 4.87
C ILE A 111 -6.09 23.30 5.00
N GLU A 112 -6.79 22.24 4.60
CA GLU A 112 -8.26 22.14 4.73
C GLU A 112 -8.72 22.19 6.20
N LEU A 113 -7.88 21.76 7.15
CA LEU A 113 -8.21 21.77 8.58
C LEU A 113 -8.09 23.16 9.23
N ILE A 114 -7.19 24.01 8.71
CA ILE A 114 -6.93 25.35 9.29
C ILE A 114 -7.76 26.46 8.65
N GLU A 115 -8.40 26.17 7.52
CA GLU A 115 -9.41 27.01 6.87
C GLU A 115 -10.79 26.82 7.51
#